data_AF-A0A2E7BH05-F1
#
_entry.id   AF-A0A2E7BH05-F1
#
_cell.length_a   1.000
_cell.length_b   1.000
_cell.length_c   1.000
_cell.angle_alpha   90.00
_cell.angle_beta   90.00
_cell.angle_gamma   90.00
#
_symmetry.space_group_name_H-M   'P 1'
#
loop_
_entity.id
_entity.type
_entity.pdbx_description
1 polymer ?
#
loop_
_entity_poly.entity_id
_entity_poly.type
_entity_poly.pdbx_seq_one_letter_code
_entity_poly.pdbx_strand_id
1 'polypeptide(L)'
;MIATLLITQVVGLLFLYWLLSRRIRRATDVTAHVAALRAEVGGLVAELNGTTDRNVRLLEDRVATVNELVEKLDCKLRVLRRESARAMSPAVTVVPSERGDTATPVPATPAPVLAAAEGGAATPPPEQAPTAVPASSDSARLDQDPTGEGGAAEQSQTGHIARLHRSGLIAAEIAQRLGVDVGEVELVIALRAGER
;
A
#
# COMPACT_ATOMS: atom_id res chain seq x y z
N MET A 1 64.87 -44.50 14.17
CA MET A 1 63.70 -44.87 13.34
C MET A 1 62.38 -44.40 13.97
N ILE A 2 62.04 -44.81 15.20
CA ILE A 2 60.77 -44.38 15.84
C ILE A 2 60.74 -42.87 16.10
N ALA A 3 61.82 -42.29 16.66
CA ALA A 3 61.88 -40.85 16.97
C ALA A 3 61.73 -39.94 15.73
N THR A 4 62.30 -40.32 14.58
CA THR A 4 62.20 -39.55 13.33
C THR A 4 60.79 -39.58 12.74
N LEU A 5 60.04 -40.68 12.92
CA LEU A 5 58.64 -40.76 12.51
C LEU A 5 57.76 -39.84 13.36
N LEU A 6 57.96 -39.83 14.68
CA LEU A 6 57.23 -38.95 15.59
C LEU A 6 57.46 -37.47 15.26
N ILE A 7 58.70 -37.07 15.02
CA ILE A 7 59.02 -35.69 14.65
C ILE A 7 58.33 -35.29 13.34
N THR A 8 58.40 -36.15 12.33
CA THR A 8 57.75 -35.89 11.03
C THR A 8 56.23 -35.72 11.19
N GLN A 9 55.60 -36.54 12.02
CA GLN A 9 54.16 -36.48 12.25
C GLN A 9 53.75 -35.23 13.03
N VAL A 10 54.53 -34.82 14.03
CA VAL A 10 54.29 -33.58 14.77
C VAL A 10 54.43 -32.37 13.86
N VAL A 11 55.47 -32.32 13.02
CA VAL A 11 55.66 -31.23 12.05
C VAL A 11 54.53 -31.19 11.03
N GLY A 12 54.11 -32.35 10.51
CA GLY A 12 52.97 -32.46 9.59
C GLY A 12 51.67 -31.96 10.21
N LEU A 13 51.40 -32.32 11.47
CA LEU A 13 50.24 -31.82 12.21
C LEU A 13 50.32 -30.32 12.48
N LEU A 14 51.50 -29.79 12.83
CA LEU A 14 51.70 -28.36 13.05
C LEU A 14 51.48 -27.57 11.75
N PHE A 15 51.98 -28.11 10.63
CA PHE A 15 51.80 -27.52 9.31
C PHE A 15 50.33 -27.54 8.86
N LEU A 16 49.63 -28.67 9.08
CA LEU A 16 48.20 -28.79 8.80
C LEU A 16 47.37 -27.84 9.67
N TYR A 17 47.66 -27.78 10.96
CA TYR A 17 47.02 -26.84 11.90
C TYR A 17 47.26 -25.39 11.49
N TRP A 18 48.47 -25.06 11.04
CA TRP A 18 48.81 -23.73 10.54
C TRP A 18 48.03 -23.38 9.26
N LEU A 19 47.89 -24.30 8.31
CA LEU A 19 47.09 -24.13 7.10
C LEU A 19 45.60 -23.96 7.40
N LEU A 20 45.04 -24.80 8.27
CA LEU A 20 43.64 -24.70 8.72
C LEU A 20 43.40 -23.37 9.43
N SER A 21 44.27 -23.00 10.35
CA SER A 21 44.20 -21.72 11.06
C SER A 21 44.28 -20.53 10.11
N ARG A 22 45.12 -20.62 9.08
CA ARG A 22 45.23 -19.57 8.05
C ARG A 22 43.97 -19.46 7.20
N ARG A 23 43.32 -20.59 6.89
CA ARG A 23 42.06 -20.63 6.12
C ARG A 23 40.86 -20.16 6.96
N ILE A 24 40.78 -20.54 8.24
CA ILE A 24 39.70 -20.14 9.15
C ILE A 24 39.76 -18.64 9.43
N ARG A 25 40.97 -18.08 9.64
CA ARG A 25 41.14 -16.62 9.77
C ARG A 25 40.69 -15.87 8.52
N ARG A 26 40.85 -16.46 7.33
CA ARG A 26 40.29 -15.90 6.09
C ARG A 26 38.76 -16.05 6.01
N ALA A 27 38.18 -17.07 6.63
CA ALA A 27 36.74 -17.28 6.68
C ALA A 27 36.03 -16.43 7.77
N THR A 28 36.76 -15.66 8.59
CA THR A 28 36.18 -14.80 9.64
C THR A 28 35.58 -13.48 9.09
N ASP A 29 35.57 -13.32 7.77
CA ASP A 29 34.94 -12.22 7.02
C ASP A 29 33.42 -12.09 7.29
N VAL A 30 32.80 -13.15 7.84
CA VAL A 30 31.41 -13.12 8.33
C VAL A 30 31.19 -11.97 9.33
N THR A 31 32.17 -11.68 10.19
CA THR A 31 32.05 -10.56 11.15
C THR A 31 32.08 -9.20 10.46
N ALA A 32 32.83 -9.06 9.37
CA ALA A 32 32.86 -7.84 8.56
C ALA A 32 31.54 -7.67 7.78
N HIS A 33 30.99 -8.75 7.23
CA HIS A 33 29.67 -8.71 6.59
C HIS A 33 28.54 -8.37 7.57
N VAL A 34 28.56 -8.90 8.80
CA VAL A 34 27.58 -8.53 9.84
C VAL A 34 27.73 -7.06 10.25
N ALA A 35 28.95 -6.56 10.35
CA ALA A 35 29.20 -5.14 10.63
C ALA A 35 28.69 -4.23 9.49
N ALA A 36 28.92 -4.63 8.23
CA ALA A 36 28.40 -3.93 7.05
C ALA A 36 26.86 -3.94 7.02
N LEU A 37 26.22 -5.10 7.23
CA LEU A 37 24.76 -5.19 7.32
C LEU A 37 24.20 -4.29 8.42
N ARG A 38 24.83 -4.26 9.61
CA ARG A 38 24.38 -3.38 10.70
C ARG A 38 24.50 -1.90 10.33
N ALA A 39 25.57 -1.51 9.64
CA ALA A 39 25.74 -0.14 9.17
C ALA A 39 24.67 0.23 8.13
N GLU A 40 24.36 -0.69 7.22
CA GLU A 40 23.33 -0.50 6.19
C GLU A 40 21.92 -0.44 6.79
N VAL A 41 21.58 -1.34 7.71
CA VAL A 41 20.32 -1.29 8.47
C VAL A 41 20.23 0.00 9.27
N GLY A 42 21.33 0.46 9.89
CA GLY A 42 21.38 1.74 10.57
C GLY A 42 21.09 2.92 9.62
N GLY A 43 21.61 2.88 8.40
CA GLY A 43 21.33 3.84 7.35
C GLY A 43 19.85 3.84 6.92
N LEU A 44 19.29 2.66 6.68
CA LEU A 44 17.88 2.49 6.32
C LEU A 44 16.94 2.99 7.42
N VAL A 45 17.25 2.70 8.69
CA VAL A 45 16.46 3.20 9.82
C VAL A 45 16.52 4.72 9.91
N ALA A 46 17.70 5.32 9.68
CA ALA A 46 17.84 6.77 9.68
C ALA A 46 17.04 7.41 8.53
N GLU A 47 17.07 6.81 7.34
CA GLU A 47 16.30 7.26 6.18
C GLU A 47 14.78 7.11 6.40
N LEU A 48 14.35 5.95 6.92
CA LEU A 48 12.95 5.68 7.24
C LEU A 48 12.43 6.64 8.32
N ASN A 49 13.24 6.92 9.35
CA ASN A 49 12.86 7.90 10.35
C ASN A 49 12.76 9.31 9.74
N GLY A 50 13.71 9.69 8.87
CA GLY A 50 13.65 10.99 8.18
C GLY A 50 12.43 11.15 7.27
N THR A 51 12.05 10.10 6.54
CA THR A 51 10.82 10.10 5.73
C THR A 51 9.56 10.11 6.58
N THR A 52 9.56 9.39 7.71
CA THR A 52 8.45 9.38 8.67
C THR A 52 8.25 10.76 9.29
N ASP A 53 9.32 11.42 9.75
CA ASP A 53 9.25 12.77 10.32
C ASP A 53 8.71 13.78 9.30
N ARG A 54 9.12 13.66 8.03
CA ARG A 54 8.58 14.48 6.94
C ARG A 54 7.10 14.22 6.72
N ASN A 55 6.68 12.97 6.72
CA ASN A 55 5.28 12.59 6.53
C ASN A 55 4.42 13.08 7.69
N VAL A 56 4.90 13.00 8.93
CA VAL A 56 4.22 13.55 10.11
C VAL A 56 4.02 15.05 9.97
N ARG A 57 5.05 15.82 9.59
CA ARG A 57 4.91 17.26 9.36
C ARG A 57 3.88 17.59 8.28
N LEU A 58 3.88 16.85 7.17
CA LEU A 58 2.89 17.05 6.11
C LEU A 58 1.47 16.73 6.60
N LEU A 59 1.30 15.71 7.44
CA LEU A 59 0.01 15.39 8.05
C LEU A 59 -0.43 16.49 9.02
N GLU A 60 0.47 17.00 9.85
CA GLU A 60 0.21 18.11 10.77
C GLU A 60 -0.26 19.37 10.02
N ASP A 61 0.45 19.75 8.96
CA ASP A 61 0.09 20.91 8.11
C ASP A 61 -1.31 20.73 7.49
N ARG A 62 -1.61 19.51 7.04
CA ARG A 62 -2.89 19.19 6.40
C ARG A 62 -4.04 19.17 7.41
N VAL A 63 -3.80 18.67 8.62
CA VAL A 63 -4.75 18.74 9.74
C VAL A 63 -5.01 20.21 10.11
N ALA A 64 -3.97 21.04 10.18
CA ALA A 64 -4.12 22.48 10.46
C ALA A 64 -4.98 23.17 9.37
N THR A 65 -4.71 22.87 8.10
CA THR A 65 -5.48 23.42 6.97
C THR A 65 -6.95 22.99 7.01
N VAL A 66 -7.22 21.72 7.32
CA VAL A 66 -8.59 21.21 7.45
C VAL A 66 -9.32 21.90 8.60
N ASN A 67 -8.66 22.08 9.75
CA ASN A 67 -9.25 22.80 10.88
C ASN A 67 -9.60 24.25 10.53
N GLU A 68 -8.72 24.96 9.80
CA GLU A 68 -8.99 26.32 9.35
C GLU A 68 -10.20 26.38 8.40
N LEU A 69 -10.31 25.42 7.48
CA LEU A 69 -11.47 25.32 6.58
C LEU A 69 -12.77 25.03 7.34
N VAL A 70 -12.72 24.13 8.34
CA VAL A 70 -13.87 23.84 9.21
C VAL A 70 -14.30 25.08 9.97
N GLU A 71 -13.37 25.84 10.55
CA GLU A 71 -13.69 27.07 11.29
C GLU A 71 -14.32 28.14 10.39
N LYS A 72 -13.83 28.29 9.15
CA LYS A 72 -14.44 29.18 8.14
C LYS A 72 -15.86 28.74 7.78
N LEU A 73 -16.09 27.44 7.61
CA LEU A 73 -17.42 26.88 7.33
C LEU A 73 -18.38 27.10 8.49
N ASP A 74 -17.93 26.90 9.73
CA ASP A 74 -18.72 27.15 10.93
C ASP A 74 -19.08 28.62 11.09
N CYS A 75 -18.14 29.53 10.81
CA CYS A 75 -18.41 30.96 10.77
C CYS A 75 -19.48 31.30 9.72
N LYS A 76 -19.34 30.75 8.51
CA LYS A 76 -20.30 30.95 7.42
C LYS A 76 -21.68 30.37 7.75
N LEU A 77 -21.74 29.18 8.35
CA LEU A 77 -22.98 28.54 8.78
C LEU A 77 -23.68 29.36 9.87
N ARG A 78 -22.91 29.94 10.80
CA ARG A 78 -23.44 30.82 11.85
C ARG A 78 -24.07 32.08 11.27
N VAL A 79 -23.43 32.69 10.27
CA VAL A 79 -23.97 33.85 9.54
C VAL A 79 -25.25 33.47 8.79
N LEU A 80 -25.22 32.37 8.02
CA LEU A 80 -26.38 31.89 7.28
C LEU A 80 -27.57 31.55 8.19
N ARG A 81 -27.33 30.90 9.34
CA ARG A 81 -28.38 30.63 10.34
C ARG A 81 -28.98 31.93 10.91
N ARG A 82 -28.17 32.97 11.09
CA ARG A 82 -28.65 34.28 11.56
C ARG A 82 -29.51 34.97 10.51
N GLU A 83 -29.12 34.90 9.24
CA GLU A 83 -29.90 35.44 8.12
C GLU A 83 -31.20 34.67 7.89
N SER A 84 -31.16 33.33 7.93
CA SER A 84 -32.36 32.50 7.82
C SER A 84 -33.33 32.77 8.96
N ALA A 85 -32.85 32.92 10.20
CA ALA A 85 -33.68 33.29 11.34
C ALA A 85 -34.27 34.71 11.20
N ARG A 86 -33.55 35.64 10.57
CA ARG A 86 -34.01 37.01 10.31
C ARG A 86 -35.03 37.08 9.18
N ALA A 87 -34.88 36.25 8.15
CA ALA A 87 -35.88 36.05 7.09
C ALA A 87 -37.15 35.36 7.63
N MET A 88 -37.00 34.49 8.64
CA MET A 88 -38.12 33.82 9.30
C MET A 88 -38.80 34.68 10.37
N SER A 89 -38.17 35.75 10.86
CA SER A 89 -38.75 36.64 11.86
C SER A 89 -39.74 37.60 11.15
N PRO A 90 -41.06 37.38 11.29
CA PRO A 90 -42.05 37.99 10.42
C PRO A 90 -42.35 39.40 10.94
N ALA A 91 -41.69 40.39 10.35
CA ALA A 91 -42.10 41.78 10.45
C ALA A 91 -42.42 42.34 9.06
N VAL A 92 -43.17 41.59 8.24
CA VAL A 92 -43.91 42.18 7.12
C VAL A 92 -45.27 41.50 6.99
N THR A 93 -46.25 42.18 7.53
CA THR A 93 -47.61 42.31 7.02
C THR A 93 -47.58 42.55 5.49
N VAL A 94 -47.73 41.51 4.66
CA VAL A 94 -48.17 41.67 3.27
C VAL A 94 -49.49 40.92 3.09
N VAL A 95 -50.54 41.72 3.22
CA VAL A 95 -51.81 41.74 2.49
C VAL A 95 -52.11 40.51 1.59
N PRO A 96 -53.25 39.82 1.79
CA PRO A 96 -53.83 38.92 0.80
C PRO A 96 -54.58 39.76 -0.25
N SER A 97 -54.30 39.55 -1.55
CA SER A 97 -55.16 40.06 -2.61
C SER A 97 -55.35 39.01 -3.71
N GLU A 98 -56.60 38.94 -4.14
CA GLU A 98 -57.27 37.84 -4.80
C GLU A 98 -57.05 37.76 -6.32
N ARG A 99 -57.09 36.53 -6.85
CA ARG A 99 -58.01 36.03 -7.90
C ARG A 99 -58.11 36.77 -9.26
N GLY A 100 -57.97 35.99 -10.32
CA GLY A 100 -58.35 36.31 -11.71
C GLY A 100 -57.48 35.50 -12.67
N ASP A 101 -57.74 34.22 -12.92
CA ASP A 101 -58.70 33.73 -13.92
C ASP A 101 -58.68 34.54 -15.23
N THR A 102 -57.99 34.01 -16.25
CA THR A 102 -58.52 33.91 -17.62
C THR A 102 -57.63 32.98 -18.45
N ALA A 103 -58.22 31.85 -18.82
CA ALA A 103 -57.75 30.89 -19.80
C ALA A 103 -57.98 31.39 -21.22
N THR A 104 -57.07 31.11 -22.17
CA THR A 104 -57.36 30.71 -23.58
C THR A 104 -56.08 30.27 -24.33
N PRO A 105 -56.13 29.65 -25.54
CA PRO A 105 -55.67 28.28 -25.72
C PRO A 105 -54.55 28.09 -26.77
N VAL A 106 -54.07 26.85 -26.84
CA VAL A 106 -53.15 26.24 -27.81
C VAL A 106 -53.62 26.38 -29.27
N PRO A 107 -52.70 26.51 -30.25
CA PRO A 107 -52.73 25.53 -31.35
C PRO A 107 -51.34 25.02 -31.81
N ALA A 108 -51.27 23.68 -31.88
CA ALA A 108 -50.67 22.80 -32.89
C ALA A 108 -49.31 23.12 -33.57
N THR A 109 -48.40 22.17 -33.35
CA THR A 109 -47.28 21.68 -34.19
C THR A 109 -47.64 21.58 -35.70
N PRO A 110 -46.65 21.72 -36.61
CA PRO A 110 -46.01 20.50 -37.14
C PRO A 110 -44.48 20.62 -37.32
N ALA A 111 -43.78 19.52 -37.01
CA ALA A 111 -42.46 19.18 -37.53
C ALA A 111 -42.55 18.94 -39.07
N PRO A 112 -41.48 18.86 -39.89
CA PRO A 112 -40.18 18.21 -39.62
C PRO A 112 -38.95 18.94 -40.22
N VAL A 113 -37.73 18.43 -40.01
CA VAL A 113 -36.72 18.10 -41.05
C VAL A 113 -35.43 17.59 -40.38
N LEU A 114 -35.03 16.38 -40.78
CA LEU A 114 -33.74 15.74 -40.58
C LEU A 114 -32.56 16.61 -41.10
N ALA A 115 -31.49 16.72 -40.31
CA ALA A 115 -30.09 16.73 -40.76
C ALA A 115 -29.23 16.47 -39.51
N ALA A 116 -28.66 15.28 -39.28
CA ALA A 116 -27.45 14.77 -39.92
C ALA A 116 -26.28 15.76 -39.90
N ALA A 117 -25.53 15.76 -38.80
CA ALA A 117 -24.11 16.14 -38.77
C ALA A 117 -23.41 15.35 -37.67
N GLU A 118 -22.34 14.69 -38.08
CA GLU A 118 -21.54 13.71 -37.37
C GLU A 118 -20.47 14.36 -36.49
N GLY A 119 -19.98 13.61 -35.49
CA GLY A 119 -18.57 13.65 -35.08
C GLY A 119 -18.22 14.43 -33.81
N GLY A 120 -17.76 13.70 -32.77
CA GLY A 120 -16.97 14.32 -31.69
C GLY A 120 -17.10 13.61 -30.36
N ALA A 121 -16.19 12.68 -30.09
CA ALA A 121 -16.08 11.89 -28.88
C ALA A 121 -15.76 12.72 -27.62
N ALA A 122 -16.42 12.41 -26.49
CA ALA A 122 -15.84 12.42 -25.15
C ALA A 122 -16.81 11.74 -24.16
N THR A 123 -16.50 10.51 -23.80
CA THR A 123 -17.24 9.69 -22.83
C THR A 123 -17.03 10.24 -21.40
N PRO A 124 -18.08 10.45 -20.60
CA PRO A 124 -17.96 10.75 -19.17
C PRO A 124 -17.84 9.44 -18.33
N PRO A 125 -17.04 9.41 -17.24
CA PRO A 125 -17.03 8.29 -16.30
C PRO A 125 -18.19 8.38 -15.28
N PRO A 126 -18.79 7.23 -14.89
CA PRO A 126 -19.93 7.18 -13.99
C PRO A 126 -19.53 7.22 -12.50
N GLU A 127 -20.27 8.08 -11.80
CA GLU A 127 -20.77 7.98 -10.44
C GLU A 127 -20.94 6.55 -9.88
N GLN A 128 -20.19 6.21 -8.82
CA GLN A 128 -20.59 5.22 -7.80
C GLN A 128 -20.03 5.61 -6.41
N ALA A 129 -20.94 5.86 -5.48
CA ALA A 129 -20.77 5.67 -4.04
C ALA A 129 -21.57 4.40 -3.64
N PRO A 130 -21.63 3.96 -2.36
CA PRO A 130 -20.63 3.89 -1.28
C PRO A 130 -20.47 2.42 -0.79
N THR A 131 -19.35 2.03 -0.18
CA THR A 131 -19.31 0.76 0.60
C THR A 131 -18.37 0.83 1.80
N ALA A 132 -19.00 0.78 2.97
CA ALA A 132 -18.62 0.20 4.25
C ALA A 132 -17.13 0.07 4.63
N VAL A 133 -16.79 0.83 5.68
CA VAL A 133 -15.77 0.51 6.68
C VAL A 133 -16.10 -0.81 7.40
N PRO A 134 -15.11 -1.66 7.70
CA PRO A 134 -15.09 -2.38 8.96
C PRO A 134 -13.97 -1.83 9.85
N ALA A 135 -14.36 -1.55 11.09
CA ALA A 135 -13.49 -1.21 12.19
C ALA A 135 -12.95 -2.48 12.88
N SER A 136 -11.80 -2.31 13.53
CA SER A 136 -11.37 -2.91 14.82
C SER A 136 -10.27 -3.98 14.81
N SER A 137 -9.34 -3.76 15.76
CA SER A 137 -8.50 -4.71 16.54
C SER A 137 -7.01 -4.65 16.13
N ASP A 138 -6.15 -3.85 16.77
CA ASP A 138 -5.68 -3.94 18.16
C ASP A 138 -5.38 -5.37 18.62
N SER A 139 -4.08 -5.74 18.59
CA SER A 139 -3.47 -6.80 19.40
C SER A 139 -1.96 -6.76 19.22
N ALA A 140 -1.29 -6.16 20.20
CA ALA A 140 0.09 -6.44 20.54
C ALA A 140 0.31 -7.96 20.73
N ARG A 141 1.30 -8.53 20.05
CA ARG A 141 1.96 -9.82 20.34
C ARG A 141 3.28 -9.85 19.54
N LEU A 142 4.40 -9.65 20.23
CA LEU A 142 5.30 -10.70 20.72
C LEU A 142 6.17 -11.30 19.60
N ASP A 143 7.47 -10.99 19.70
CA ASP A 143 8.60 -11.90 19.44
C ASP A 143 8.43 -12.91 18.30
N GLN A 144 8.91 -12.56 17.11
CA GLN A 144 9.44 -13.57 16.18
C GLN A 144 10.75 -13.07 15.55
N ASP A 145 11.84 -13.51 16.17
CA ASP A 145 13.07 -13.89 15.48
C ASP A 145 12.70 -14.93 14.38
N PRO A 146 13.26 -14.80 13.16
CA PRO A 146 13.88 -16.01 12.62
C PRO A 146 15.22 -15.71 11.98
N THR A 147 16.25 -16.01 12.74
CA THR A 147 17.55 -16.42 12.24
C THR A 147 17.41 -17.77 11.50
N GLY A 148 17.77 -17.81 10.21
CA GLY A 148 18.33 -19.01 9.57
C GLY A 148 17.46 -19.75 8.52
N GLU A 149 18.11 -20.05 7.39
CA GLU A 149 17.75 -21.11 6.41
C GLU A 149 16.80 -20.79 5.24
N GLY A 150 17.00 -19.66 4.53
CA GLY A 150 16.15 -19.30 3.37
C GLY A 150 16.37 -20.08 2.05
N GLY A 151 17.51 -20.72 1.80
CA GLY A 151 17.83 -21.19 0.44
C GLY A 151 17.15 -22.49 -0.03
N ALA A 152 16.70 -23.34 0.89
CA ALA A 152 16.19 -24.68 0.55
C ALA A 152 14.66 -24.80 0.67
N ALA A 153 14.03 -24.03 1.57
CA ALA A 153 12.58 -24.03 1.75
C ALA A 153 11.85 -23.20 0.66
N GLU A 154 12.47 -22.12 0.21
CA GLU A 154 11.89 -21.20 -0.78
C GLU A 154 11.69 -21.89 -2.14
N GLN A 155 12.64 -22.74 -2.57
CA GLN A 155 12.49 -23.57 -3.78
C GLN A 155 11.31 -24.55 -3.71
N SER A 156 10.98 -25.03 -2.50
CA SER A 156 9.81 -25.88 -2.27
C SER A 156 8.51 -25.08 -2.43
N GLN A 157 8.46 -23.86 -1.91
CA GLN A 157 7.30 -22.97 -2.00
C GLN A 157 7.05 -22.50 -3.44
N THR A 158 8.08 -22.01 -4.15
CA THR A 158 8.00 -21.64 -5.57
C THR A 158 7.56 -22.83 -6.44
N GLY A 159 8.03 -24.03 -6.11
CA GLY A 159 7.61 -25.28 -6.76
C GLY A 159 6.14 -25.64 -6.52
N HIS A 160 5.63 -25.37 -5.32
CA HIS A 160 4.25 -25.62 -4.93
C HIS A 160 3.27 -24.65 -5.63
N ILE A 161 3.60 -23.36 -5.65
CA ILE A 161 2.85 -22.31 -6.36
C ILE A 161 2.69 -22.67 -7.84
N ALA A 162 3.78 -23.03 -8.51
CA ALA A 162 3.75 -23.38 -9.92
C ALA A 162 2.93 -24.66 -10.21
N ARG A 163 2.87 -25.60 -9.27
CA ARG A 163 2.06 -26.81 -9.42
C ARG A 163 0.57 -26.50 -9.32
N LEU A 164 0.18 -25.67 -8.34
CA LEU A 164 -1.22 -25.24 -8.16
C LEU A 164 -1.72 -24.38 -9.33
N HIS A 165 -0.88 -23.48 -9.84
CA HIS A 165 -1.21 -22.69 -11.04
C HIS A 165 -1.45 -23.59 -12.27
N ARG A 166 -0.61 -24.62 -12.47
CA ARG A 166 -0.80 -25.61 -13.55
C ARG A 166 -2.08 -26.45 -13.41
N SER A 167 -2.63 -26.59 -12.20
CA SER A 167 -3.94 -27.22 -11.99
C SER A 167 -5.13 -26.30 -12.27
N GLY A 168 -4.89 -25.04 -12.69
CA GLY A 168 -5.94 -24.09 -13.07
C GLY A 168 -6.49 -23.23 -11.92
N LEU A 169 -5.80 -23.21 -10.78
CA LEU A 169 -6.15 -22.33 -9.65
C LEU A 169 -5.70 -20.89 -9.94
N ILE A 170 -6.54 -19.93 -9.57
CA ILE A 170 -6.25 -18.49 -9.69
C ILE A 170 -5.29 -18.03 -8.58
N ALA A 171 -4.49 -16.99 -8.85
CA ALA A 171 -3.45 -16.50 -7.94
C ALA A 171 -3.97 -16.17 -6.52
N ALA A 172 -5.16 -15.57 -6.42
CA ALA A 172 -5.79 -15.24 -5.14
C ALA A 172 -6.11 -16.49 -4.28
N GLU A 173 -6.50 -17.59 -4.90
CA GLU A 173 -6.83 -18.83 -4.19
C GLU A 173 -5.56 -19.57 -3.74
N ILE A 174 -4.49 -19.49 -4.55
CA ILE A 174 -3.17 -20.01 -4.19
C ILE A 174 -2.59 -19.24 -3.01
N ALA A 175 -2.67 -17.91 -3.04
CA ALA A 175 -2.25 -17.01 -1.96
C ALA A 175 -2.99 -17.33 -0.66
N GLN A 176 -4.31 -17.46 -0.71
CA GLN A 176 -5.13 -17.83 0.45
C GLN A 176 -4.78 -19.20 1.03
N ARG A 177 -4.49 -20.19 0.17
CA ARG A 177 -4.20 -21.57 0.59
C ARG A 177 -2.79 -21.73 1.17
N LEU A 178 -1.83 -20.93 0.72
CA LEU A 178 -0.44 -20.98 1.17
C LEU A 178 -0.11 -19.93 2.24
N GLY A 179 -1.02 -18.96 2.49
CA GLY A 179 -0.78 -17.85 3.41
C GLY A 179 0.28 -16.86 2.90
N VAL A 180 0.38 -16.72 1.57
CA VAL A 180 1.37 -15.88 0.88
C VAL A 180 0.65 -14.71 0.21
N ASP A 181 1.34 -13.59 -0.02
CA ASP A 181 0.75 -12.43 -0.71
C ASP A 181 0.42 -12.73 -2.17
N VAL A 182 -0.66 -12.12 -2.69
CA VAL A 182 -1.09 -12.32 -4.08
C VAL A 182 -0.01 -11.83 -5.06
N GLY A 183 0.67 -10.73 -4.76
CA GLY A 183 1.74 -10.18 -5.59
C GLY A 183 2.97 -11.08 -5.67
N GLU A 184 3.30 -11.78 -4.58
CA GLU A 184 4.40 -12.74 -4.57
C GLU A 184 4.08 -13.97 -5.43
N VAL A 185 2.83 -14.45 -5.36
CA VAL A 185 2.35 -15.54 -6.23
C VAL A 185 2.39 -15.13 -7.71
N GLU A 186 1.93 -13.92 -8.04
CA GLU A 186 1.99 -13.40 -9.41
C GLU A 186 3.43 -13.23 -9.92
N LEU A 187 4.32 -12.72 -9.08
CA LEU A 187 5.74 -12.55 -9.40
C LEU A 187 6.40 -13.90 -9.72
N VAL A 188 6.15 -14.92 -8.90
CA VAL A 188 6.67 -16.29 -9.11
C VAL A 188 6.16 -16.89 -10.42
N ILE A 189 4.87 -16.67 -10.74
CA ILE A 189 4.29 -17.13 -12.00
C ILE A 189 4.93 -16.41 -13.19
N ALA A 190 5.09 -15.08 -13.09
CA ALA A 190 5.69 -14.26 -14.14
C ALA A 190 7.15 -14.62 -14.41
N LEU A 191 7.95 -14.81 -13.36
CA LEU A 191 9.35 -15.19 -13.45
C LEU A 191 9.51 -16.53 -14.19
N ARG A 192 8.67 -17.51 -13.86
CA ARG A 192 8.73 -18.85 -14.46
C ARG A 192 8.14 -18.92 -15.87
N ALA A 193 7.22 -18.02 -16.21
CA ALA A 193 6.72 -17.89 -17.57
C ALA A 193 7.78 -17.32 -18.52
N GLY A 194 8.68 -16.46 -18.02
CA GLY A 194 9.78 -15.86 -18.79
C GLY A 194 11.03 -16.73 -18.95
N GLU A 195 11.16 -17.82 -18.20
CA GLU A 195 12.29 -18.78 -18.31
C GLU A 195 12.13 -19.81 -19.45
N ARG A 196 11.07 -19.70 -20.27
CA ARG A 196 10.80 -20.59 -21.41
C ARG A 196 11.08 -19.90 -22.74
#